data_AF-A0A2X4UMZ7-F1
#
_entry.id   AF-A0A2X4UMZ7-F1
#
_cell.length_a   1.000
_cell.length_b   1.000
_cell.length_c   1.000
_cell.angle_alpha   90.00
_cell.angle_beta   90.00
_cell.angle_gamma   90.00
#
_symmetry.space_group_name_H-M   'P 1'
#
loop_
_entity.id
_entity.type
_entity.pdbx_description
1 polymer ?
#
loop_
_entity_poly.entity_id
_entity_poly.type
_entity_poly.pdbx_seq_one_letter_code
_entity_poly.pdbx_strand_id
1 'polypeptide(L)'
;MSIGLSTYCFFWRASDRVASPMGLPQMLEQCAEMDVKLFQICDFEAIVQMSDAGLAALRKQAEDFGIELELGTKGVSPTCWIATYTSPANST
;
A
#
# COMPACT_ATOMS: atom_id res chain seq x y z
N MET A 1 -8.60 -6.84 17.25
CA MET A 1 -7.22 -7.28 16.94
C MET A 1 -7.27 -7.75 15.50
N SER A 2 -6.80 -6.92 14.56
CA SER A 2 -6.93 -7.18 13.12
C SER A 2 -5.64 -7.84 12.63
N ILE A 3 -5.77 -8.93 11.88
CA ILE A 3 -4.63 -9.59 11.21
C ILE A 3 -4.41 -8.84 9.88
N GLY A 4 -3.19 -8.37 9.67
CA GLY A 4 -2.79 -7.72 8.43
C GLY A 4 -1.73 -8.53 7.68
N LEU A 5 -1.68 -8.34 6.37
CA LEU A 5 -0.62 -8.86 5.50
C LEU A 5 0.31 -7.71 5.09
N SER A 6 1.59 -8.00 4.92
CA SER A 6 2.53 -7.01 4.37
C SER A 6 3.04 -7.42 2.99
N THR A 7 3.65 -6.49 2.27
CA THR A 7 4.37 -6.79 1.02
C THR A 7 5.41 -7.90 1.19
N TYR A 8 5.99 -8.09 2.39
CA TYR A 8 6.92 -9.19 2.66
C TYR A 8 6.29 -10.57 2.55
N CYS A 9 4.98 -10.71 2.80
CA CYS A 9 4.26 -11.97 2.60
C CYS A 9 4.25 -12.41 1.13
N PHE A 10 4.38 -11.45 0.20
CA PHE A 10 4.39 -11.66 -1.24
C PHE A 10 5.79 -11.54 -1.86
N PHE A 11 6.84 -11.40 -1.05
CA PHE A 11 8.21 -11.12 -1.50
C PHE A 11 8.68 -12.02 -2.65
N TRP A 12 8.47 -13.33 -2.54
CA TRP A 12 8.87 -14.28 -3.59
C TRP A 12 8.02 -14.16 -4.86
N ARG A 13 6.72 -13.90 -4.73
CA ARG A 13 5.81 -13.73 -5.88
C ARG A 13 6.02 -12.39 -6.58
N ALA A 14 6.49 -11.39 -5.87
CA ALA A 14 6.85 -10.07 -6.41
C ALA A 14 8.23 -10.02 -7.06
N SER A 15 9.03 -11.09 -6.95
CA SER A 15 10.40 -11.12 -7.48
C SER A 15 10.42 -11.25 -9.01
N ASP A 16 11.32 -10.53 -9.68
CA ASP A 16 11.58 -10.68 -11.13
C ASP A 16 12.09 -12.07 -11.52
N ARG A 17 12.40 -12.93 -10.54
CA ARG A 17 12.80 -14.32 -10.74
C ARG A 17 11.62 -15.24 -11.05
N VAL A 18 10.38 -14.81 -10.87
CA VAL A 18 9.20 -15.60 -11.23
C VAL A 18 8.69 -15.24 -12.63
N ALA A 19 8.05 -16.20 -13.30
CA ALA A 19 7.57 -16.04 -14.68
C ALA A 19 6.53 -14.92 -14.85
N SER A 20 5.79 -14.58 -13.80
CA SER A 20 4.82 -13.48 -13.79
C SER A 20 4.89 -12.79 -12.42
N PRO A 21 5.70 -11.72 -12.29
CA PRO A 21 5.83 -10.98 -11.04
C PRO A 21 4.48 -10.39 -10.60
N MET A 22 4.18 -10.56 -9.32
CA MET A 22 2.96 -10.05 -8.72
C MET A 22 3.13 -8.58 -8.34
N GLY A 23 2.26 -7.71 -8.88
CA GLY A 23 2.20 -6.29 -8.54
C GLY A 23 1.27 -5.98 -7.37
N LEU A 24 1.31 -4.75 -6.87
CA LEU A 24 0.46 -4.29 -5.75
C LEU A 24 -1.05 -4.49 -5.97
N PRO A 25 -1.63 -4.21 -7.16
CA PRO A 25 -3.06 -4.45 -7.39
C PRO A 25 -3.47 -5.91 -7.17
N GLN A 26 -2.62 -6.85 -7.60
CA GLN A 26 -2.87 -8.28 -7.46
C GLN A 26 -2.69 -8.75 -6.01
N MET A 27 -1.80 -8.10 -5.24
CA MET A 27 -1.69 -8.35 -3.80
C MET A 27 -2.95 -7.90 -3.06
N LEU A 28 -3.56 -6.77 -3.45
CA LEU A 28 -4.82 -6.31 -2.87
C LEU A 28 -5.97 -7.27 -3.19
N GLU A 29 -6.05 -7.76 -4.42
CA GLU A 29 -7.03 -8.79 -4.80
C GLU A 29 -6.88 -10.05 -3.93
N GLN A 30 -5.66 -10.54 -3.73
CA GLN A 30 -5.39 -11.69 -2.84
C GLN A 30 -5.78 -11.40 -1.38
N CYS A 31 -5.53 -10.18 -0.88
CA CYS A 31 -5.94 -9.79 0.46
C CYS A 31 -7.47 -9.78 0.61
N ALA A 32 -8.18 -9.30 -0.41
CA ALA A 32 -9.64 -9.32 -0.44
C ALA A 32 -10.18 -10.76 -0.47
N GLU A 33 -9.59 -11.65 -1.29
CA GLU A 33 -9.92 -13.09 -1.32
C GLU A 33 -9.72 -13.78 0.04
N MET A 34 -8.72 -13.34 0.80
CA MET A 34 -8.39 -13.88 2.13
C MET A 34 -9.16 -13.20 3.29
N ASP A 35 -10.08 -12.27 2.98
CA ASP A 35 -10.81 -11.44 3.95
C ASP A 35 -9.91 -10.64 4.91
N VAL A 36 -8.70 -10.28 4.44
CA VAL A 36 -7.75 -9.48 5.20
C VAL A 36 -8.13 -8.01 5.10
N LYS A 37 -8.26 -7.34 6.24
CA LYS A 37 -8.69 -5.93 6.32
C LYS A 37 -7.56 -4.92 6.44
N LEU A 38 -6.31 -5.38 6.54
CA LEU A 38 -5.13 -4.53 6.72
C LEU A 38 -4.01 -4.98 5.79
N PHE A 39 -3.53 -4.08 4.94
CA PHE A 39 -2.40 -4.33 4.04
C PHE A 39 -1.28 -3.31 4.25
N GLN A 40 -0.11 -3.80 4.66
CA GLN A 40 1.06 -2.99 4.97
C GLN A 40 2.06 -3.00 3.80
N ILE A 41 2.27 -1.84 3.19
CA ILE A 41 3.24 -1.68 2.12
C ILE A 41 4.56 -1.22 2.71
N CYS A 42 5.54 -2.13 2.74
CA CYS A 42 6.87 -1.88 3.29
C CYS A 42 7.93 -1.81 2.18
N ASP A 43 8.63 -0.67 2.09
CA ASP A 43 9.79 -0.43 1.19
C ASP A 43 9.61 -0.96 -0.25
N PHE A 44 8.44 -0.74 -0.85
CA PHE A 44 8.15 -1.22 -2.20
C PHE A 44 8.55 -0.19 -3.25
N GLU A 45 9.66 -0.43 -3.95
CA GLU A 45 10.25 0.50 -4.93
C GLU A 45 9.26 0.97 -6.00
N ALA A 46 8.31 0.11 -6.39
CA ALA A 46 7.30 0.46 -7.38
C ALA A 46 6.41 1.64 -6.96
N ILE A 47 6.16 1.86 -5.66
CA ILE A 47 5.39 3.03 -5.19
C ILE A 47 6.12 4.33 -5.48
N VAL A 48 7.44 4.35 -5.36
CA VAL A 48 8.27 5.54 -5.60
C VAL A 48 8.26 5.92 -7.08
N GLN A 49 8.08 4.93 -7.97
CA GLN A 49 8.02 5.12 -9.41
C GLN A 49 6.59 5.30 -9.94
N MET A 50 5.56 5.13 -9.09
CA MET A 50 4.17 5.30 -9.49
C MET A 50 3.80 6.78 -9.59
N SER A 51 3.08 7.13 -10.65
CA SER A 51 2.47 8.45 -10.77
C SER A 51 1.36 8.66 -9.74
N ASP A 52 1.04 9.92 -9.43
CA ASP A 52 -0.06 10.28 -8.52
C ASP A 52 -1.40 9.63 -8.93
N ALA A 53 -1.65 9.51 -10.23
CA ALA A 53 -2.82 8.82 -10.77
C ALA A 53 -2.80 7.31 -10.45
N GLY A 54 -1.64 6.68 -10.52
CA GLY A 54 -1.46 5.26 -10.15
C GLY A 54 -1.67 5.04 -8.66
N LEU A 55 -1.17 5.94 -7.81
CA LEU A 55 -1.37 5.88 -6.36
C LEU A 55 -2.84 6.09 -5.98
N ALA A 56 -3.52 7.04 -6.64
CA ALA A 56 -4.95 7.26 -6.45
C ALA A 56 -5.79 6.05 -6.86
N ALA A 57 -5.44 5.38 -7.97
CA ALA A 57 -6.11 4.16 -8.40
C ALA A 57 -5.92 3.01 -7.40
N LEU A 58 -4.70 2.84 -6.88
CA LEU A 58 -4.41 1.82 -5.87
C LEU A 58 -5.18 2.08 -4.57
N ARG A 59 -5.22 3.35 -4.13
CA ARG A 59 -6.01 3.76 -2.97
C ARG A 59 -7.49 3.46 -3.16
N LYS A 60 -8.05 3.84 -4.32
CA LYS A 60 -9.45 3.57 -4.63
C LYS A 60 -9.75 2.07 -4.60
N GLN A 61 -8.85 1.25 -5.15
CA GLN A 61 -8.99 -0.21 -5.14
C GLN A 61 -9.03 -0.77 -3.72
N ALA A 62 -8.15 -0.29 -2.83
CA ALA A 62 -8.17 -0.71 -1.43
C ALA A 62 -9.45 -0.26 -0.70
N GLU A 63 -9.92 0.97 -0.95
CA GLU A 63 -11.19 1.48 -0.42
C GLU A 63 -12.38 0.64 -0.91
N ASP A 64 -12.42 0.28 -2.19
CA ASP A 64 -13.47 -0.56 -2.78
C ASP A 64 -13.50 -1.97 -2.14
N PHE A 65 -12.35 -2.50 -1.72
CA PHE A 65 -12.24 -3.80 -1.03
C PHE A 65 -12.40 -3.71 0.50
N GLY A 66 -12.48 -2.50 1.07
CA GLY A 66 -12.52 -2.29 2.51
C GLY A 66 -11.22 -2.70 3.21
N ILE A 67 -10.09 -2.52 2.53
CA ILE A 67 -8.75 -2.82 3.03
C ILE A 67 -8.09 -1.51 3.47
N GLU A 68 -7.65 -1.45 4.72
CA GLU A 68 -6.85 -0.36 5.23
C GLU A 68 -5.40 -0.49 4.72
N LEU A 69 -4.89 0.57 4.09
CA LEU A 69 -3.51 0.64 3.61
C LEU A 69 -2.63 1.34 4.65
N GLU A 70 -1.60 0.64 5.11
CA GLU A 70 -0.54 1.24 5.92
C GLU A 70 0.74 1.29 5.11
N LEU A 71 1.34 2.47 4.99
CA LEU A 71 2.68 2.60 4.42
C LEU A 71 3.71 2.49 5.54
N GLY A 72 4.42 1.36 5.56
CA GLY A 72 5.56 1.13 6.43
C GLY A 72 6.84 1.49 5.69
N THR A 73 7.76 2.17 6.37
CA THR A 73 9.10 2.46 5.86
C THR A 73 10.07 1.86 6.86
N LYS A 74 11.06 1.07 6.42
CA LYS A 74 12.11 0.63 7.34
C LYS A 74 12.81 1.85 7.93
N GLY A 75 12.53 2.14 9.20
CA GLY A 75 13.34 3.06 10.00
C GLY A 75 12.99 4.55 9.93
N VAL A 76 11.75 4.96 9.63
CA VAL A 76 11.30 6.31 10.04
C VAL A 76 10.18 6.23 11.07
N SER A 77 10.41 6.97 12.16
CA SER A 77 9.47 7.21 13.24
C SER A 77 8.11 7.67 12.68
N PRO A 78 6.96 7.34 13.33
CA PRO A 78 5.60 7.65 12.85
C PRO A 78 5.26 9.13 12.58
N THR A 79 6.20 10.07 12.74
CA THR A 79 5.90 11.50 12.91
C THR A 79 6.11 12.37 11.66
N CYS A 80 6.60 11.88 10.51
CA CYS A 80 7.22 12.82 9.54
C CYS A 80 6.82 12.77 8.06
N TRP A 81 5.66 12.25 7.62
CA TRP A 81 5.30 12.49 6.21
C TRP A 81 3.82 12.77 5.89
N ILE A 82 2.86 12.27 6.68
CA ILE A 82 1.44 12.46 6.35
C ILE A 82 0.88 13.84 6.74
N ALA A 83 1.60 14.64 7.54
CA ALA A 83 1.15 15.95 7.99
C ALA A 83 1.23 17.07 6.94
N THR A 84 1.87 16.82 5.79
CA THR A 84 2.05 17.88 4.76
C THR A 84 0.94 17.89 3.71
N TYR A 85 0.14 16.82 3.58
CA TYR A 85 -0.89 16.72 2.54
C TYR A 85 -2.33 16.99 2.99
N THR A 86 -2.57 17.16 4.29
CA THR A 86 -3.89 17.50 4.84
C THR A 86 -3.83 18.79 5.63
N SER A 87 -3.74 19.92 4.95
CA SER A 87 -4.25 21.17 5.51
C SER A 87 -5.05 21.91 4.43
N PRO A 88 -6.39 21.97 4.54
CA PRO A 88 -7.18 22.87 3.72
C PRO A 88 -6.90 24.32 4.15
N ALA A 89 -6.73 25.19 3.16
CA ALA A 89 -6.70 26.62 3.33
C ALA A 89 -7.88 27.10 4.18
N ASN A 90 -7.61 27.89 5.22
CA ASN A 90 -8.60 28.85 5.72
C ASN A 90 -7.90 30.16 6.06
N SER A 91 -7.92 31.08 5.09
CA SER A 91 -7.50 32.46 5.24
C SER A 91 -8.73 33.30 5.53
N THR A 92 -8.79 33.85 6.74
CA THR A 92 -9.59 35.04 7.12
C THR A 92 -8.65 36.05 7.71
#